data_AF-W2VWT0-F1
#
_entry.id   AF-W2VWT0-F1
#
_cell.length_a   1.000
_cell.length_b   1.000
_cell.length_c   1.000
_cell.angle_alpha   90.00
_cell.angle_beta   90.00
_cell.angle_gamma   90.00
#
_symmetry.space_group_name_H-M   'P 1'
#
loop_
_entity.id
_entity.type
_entity.pdbx_description
1 polymer ?
#
loop_
_entity_poly.entity_id
_entity_poly.type
_entity_poly.pdbx_seq_one_letter_code
_entity_poly.pdbx_strand_id
1 'polypeptide(L)'
;LIGQTDLSSGRKRTVCVPADLDTANKVIASIQGADHYIPADLQQAMVAEALKRKIRHRERCRVSQARYRQRQIRTESTLNDAVVKLKAEVEDLERKCKDSVCVQTTPTIWALASEYFRQFNCYVSSPGKMYKVASKFLHDIMAPNVMEGALIGVDAQVENWRLLALYFDEVHVDLKGLTMPMPNTLIATTVTSVIITNKTLRHAFPHLNSDDAGGTKGGTWSSLASRLLGRKLVMRGSVFFGWDSSSDKVVRVYSQADMVTPMLTLLGNLEDVSFVFDKARVTPECSCKRSIR
;
A
#
# COMPACT_ATOMS: atom_id res chain seq x y z
N LEU A 1 -31.01 -53.93 20.36
CA LEU A 1 -32.04 -53.31 21.22
C LEU A 1 -32.85 -52.40 20.31
N ILE A 2 -33.86 -52.96 19.62
CA ILE A 2 -35.30 -52.92 19.96
C ILE A 2 -35.79 -51.46 20.00
N GLY A 3 -36.76 -51.01 19.18
CA GLY A 3 -37.75 -51.78 18.45
C GLY A 3 -38.52 -51.01 17.37
N GLN A 4 -39.30 -51.82 16.65
CA GLN A 4 -40.52 -51.48 15.89
C GLN A 4 -41.55 -50.79 16.84
N THR A 5 -42.62 -50.11 16.46
CA THR A 5 -43.59 -50.16 15.35
C THR A 5 -44.15 -48.71 15.19
N ASP A 6 -44.74 -48.26 14.07
CA ASP A 6 -46.15 -48.47 13.76
C ASP A 6 -46.46 -48.02 12.32
N LEU A 7 -47.05 -48.95 11.57
CA LEU A 7 -47.89 -48.67 10.41
C LEU A 7 -49.20 -48.05 10.91
N SER A 8 -49.47 -46.79 10.59
CA SER A 8 -50.80 -46.21 10.69
C SER A 8 -51.27 -45.77 9.30
N SER A 9 -52.21 -46.55 8.77
CA SER A 9 -53.10 -46.14 7.69
C SER A 9 -54.03 -45.04 8.21
N GLY A 10 -54.34 -44.04 7.37
CA GLY A 10 -55.47 -43.17 7.64
C GLY A 10 -55.29 -41.72 7.24
N ARG A 11 -55.88 -41.39 6.08
CA ARG A 11 -56.37 -40.06 5.72
C ARG A 11 -55.27 -39.00 5.51
N LYS A 12 -54.85 -38.85 4.24
CA LYS A 12 -54.30 -37.60 3.73
C LYS A 12 -55.35 -36.50 3.94
N ARG A 13 -55.39 -35.88 5.12
CA ARG A 13 -55.94 -34.52 5.25
C ARG A 13 -55.04 -33.68 4.38
N THR A 14 -55.52 -33.32 3.19
CA THR A 14 -54.99 -32.22 2.40
C THR A 14 -55.11 -30.99 3.29
N VAL A 15 -54.08 -30.73 4.09
CA VAL A 15 -53.95 -29.49 4.84
C VAL A 15 -53.86 -28.41 3.78
N CYS A 16 -54.99 -27.79 3.48
CA CYS A 16 -55.04 -26.62 2.63
C CYS A 16 -54.28 -25.55 3.39
N VAL A 17 -53.10 -25.18 2.89
CA VAL A 17 -52.30 -24.12 3.51
C VAL A 17 -53.20 -22.88 3.57
N PRO A 18 -53.29 -22.13 4.68
CA PRO A 18 -54.20 -20.98 4.81
C PRO A 18 -54.11 -19.98 3.63
N ALA A 19 -52.93 -19.84 3.04
CA ALA A 19 -52.71 -19.04 1.85
C ALA A 19 -53.43 -19.57 0.60
N ASP A 20 -53.58 -20.90 0.45
CA ASP A 20 -54.27 -21.55 -0.68
C ASP A 20 -55.77 -21.34 -0.60
N LEU A 21 -56.32 -21.36 0.62
CA LEU A 21 -57.70 -20.96 0.87
C LEU A 21 -57.94 -19.49 0.51
N ASP A 22 -57.03 -18.58 0.90
CA ASP A 22 -57.09 -17.16 0.51
C ASP A 22 -57.01 -16.97 -1.02
N THR A 23 -56.20 -17.77 -1.72
CA THR A 23 -56.13 -17.72 -3.20
C THR A 23 -57.39 -18.24 -3.86
N ALA A 24 -57.96 -19.33 -3.36
CA ALA A 24 -59.24 -19.84 -3.85
C ALA A 24 -60.34 -18.80 -3.65
N ASN A 25 -60.41 -18.18 -2.47
CA ASN A 25 -61.39 -17.14 -2.14
C ASN A 25 -61.22 -15.89 -3.01
N LYS A 26 -59.99 -15.46 -3.30
CA LYS A 26 -59.72 -14.34 -4.22
C LYS A 26 -60.17 -14.63 -5.65
N VAL A 27 -59.89 -15.84 -6.15
CA VAL A 27 -60.33 -16.24 -7.50
C VAL A 27 -61.86 -16.31 -7.57
N ILE A 28 -62.51 -16.84 -6.53
CA ILE A 28 -63.98 -16.90 -6.44
C ILE A 28 -64.58 -15.48 -6.38
N ALA A 29 -63.99 -14.56 -5.60
CA ALA A 29 -64.44 -13.17 -5.53
C ALA A 29 -64.29 -12.43 -6.88
N SER A 30 -63.20 -12.68 -7.62
CA SER A 30 -63.02 -12.13 -8.97
C SER A 30 -63.99 -12.69 -10.01
N ILE A 31 -64.44 -13.94 -9.84
CA ILE A 31 -65.45 -14.59 -10.69
C ILE A 31 -66.85 -14.04 -10.40
N GLN A 32 -67.18 -13.79 -9.12
CA GLN A 32 -68.48 -13.23 -8.70
C GLN A 32 -68.67 -11.75 -9.09
N GLY A 33 -67.58 -11.01 -9.31
CA GLY A 33 -67.60 -9.63 -9.79
C GLY A 33 -67.64 -9.45 -11.31
N ALA A 34 -67.77 -10.54 -12.09
CA ALA A 34 -67.85 -10.47 -13.56
C ALA A 34 -69.31 -10.37 -14.03
N ASP A 35 -69.57 -9.54 -15.05
CA ASP A 35 -70.93 -9.23 -15.56
C ASP A 35 -71.67 -10.43 -16.22
N HIS A 36 -71.05 -11.61 -16.29
CA HIS A 36 -71.53 -12.77 -17.04
C HIS A 36 -71.56 -14.01 -16.15
N TYR A 37 -72.65 -14.80 -16.23
CA TYR A 37 -72.81 -16.02 -15.45
C TYR A 37 -71.80 -17.10 -15.88
N ILE A 38 -70.85 -17.39 -14.99
CA ILE A 38 -69.84 -18.45 -15.19
C ILE A 38 -70.40 -19.74 -14.58
N PRO A 39 -70.62 -20.82 -15.35
CA PRO A 39 -71.14 -22.07 -14.82
C PRO A 39 -70.15 -22.73 -13.82
N ALA A 40 -70.71 -23.44 -12.84
CA ALA A 40 -69.99 -23.88 -11.63
C ALA A 40 -68.79 -24.81 -11.92
N ASP A 41 -68.89 -25.62 -12.95
CA ASP A 41 -67.82 -26.48 -13.48
C ASP A 41 -66.61 -25.67 -13.96
N LEU A 42 -66.86 -24.57 -14.66
CA LEU A 42 -65.81 -23.66 -15.14
C LEU A 42 -65.17 -22.89 -13.98
N GLN A 43 -65.95 -22.46 -12.99
CA GLN A 43 -65.42 -21.82 -11.78
C GLN A 43 -64.49 -22.75 -11.00
N GLN A 44 -64.90 -24.01 -10.84
CA GLN A 44 -64.13 -25.02 -10.12
C GLN A 44 -62.84 -25.38 -10.85
N ALA A 45 -62.87 -25.41 -12.19
CA ALA A 45 -61.68 -25.57 -13.02
C ALA A 45 -60.70 -24.39 -12.90
N MET A 46 -61.21 -23.15 -12.87
CA MET A 46 -60.38 -21.94 -12.70
C MET A 46 -59.68 -21.90 -11.34
N VAL A 47 -60.40 -22.22 -10.26
CA VAL A 47 -59.82 -22.31 -8.91
C VAL A 47 -58.79 -23.43 -8.83
N ALA A 48 -59.09 -24.62 -9.40
CA ALA A 48 -58.16 -25.73 -9.43
C ALA A 48 -56.88 -25.41 -10.21
N GLU A 49 -56.97 -24.70 -11.34
CA GLU A 49 -55.81 -24.29 -12.13
C GLU A 49 -54.97 -23.22 -11.42
N ALA A 50 -55.61 -22.26 -10.74
CA ALA A 50 -54.92 -21.26 -9.92
C ALA A 50 -54.13 -21.91 -8.77
N LEU A 51 -54.72 -22.89 -8.08
CA LEU A 51 -54.06 -23.66 -7.03
C LEU A 51 -52.89 -24.49 -7.59
N LYS A 52 -53.08 -25.17 -8.73
CA LYS A 52 -52.00 -25.89 -9.42
C LYS A 52 -50.84 -24.98 -9.82
N ARG A 53 -51.12 -23.77 -10.31
CA ARG A 53 -50.09 -22.76 -10.65
C ARG A 53 -49.30 -22.33 -9.40
N LYS A 54 -49.99 -22.11 -8.28
CA LYS A 54 -49.36 -21.70 -7.01
C LYS A 54 -48.48 -22.79 -6.42
N ILE A 55 -48.92 -24.05 -6.45
CA ILE A 55 -48.12 -25.21 -6.04
C ILE A 55 -46.87 -25.33 -6.91
N ARG A 56 -47.01 -25.23 -8.24
CA ARG A 56 -45.87 -25.23 -9.18
C ARG A 56 -44.91 -24.07 -8.94
N HIS A 57 -45.40 -22.89 -8.57
CA HIS A 57 -44.56 -21.73 -8.25
C HIS A 57 -43.78 -21.95 -6.95
N ARG A 58 -44.42 -22.41 -5.87
CA ARG A 58 -43.75 -22.74 -4.61
C ARG A 58 -42.65 -23.77 -4.80
N GLU A 59 -42.90 -24.82 -5.57
CA GLU A 59 -41.89 -25.85 -5.82
C GLU A 59 -40.71 -25.30 -6.63
N ARG A 60 -40.96 -24.44 -7.63
CA ARG A 60 -39.89 -23.72 -8.34
C ARG A 60 -39.09 -22.81 -7.41
N CYS A 61 -39.74 -22.07 -6.51
CA CYS A 61 -39.05 -21.23 -5.52
C CYS A 61 -38.21 -22.06 -4.56
N ARG A 62 -38.73 -23.20 -4.07
CA ARG A 62 -38.02 -24.13 -3.19
C ARG A 62 -36.75 -24.66 -3.86
N VAL A 63 -36.87 -25.14 -5.11
CA VAL A 63 -35.73 -25.63 -5.90
C VAL A 63 -34.73 -24.52 -6.21
N SER A 64 -35.20 -23.32 -6.55
CA SER A 64 -34.33 -22.16 -6.82
C SER A 64 -33.55 -21.73 -5.57
N GLN A 65 -34.21 -21.65 -4.41
CA GLN A 65 -33.56 -21.33 -3.15
C GLN A 65 -32.56 -22.42 -2.72
N ALA A 66 -32.88 -23.70 -2.92
CA ALA A 66 -31.95 -24.79 -2.67
C ALA A 66 -30.71 -24.71 -3.57
N ARG A 67 -30.91 -24.42 -4.87
CA ARG A 67 -29.81 -24.19 -5.82
C ARG A 67 -28.96 -22.97 -5.45
N TYR A 68 -29.60 -21.88 -5.02
CA TYR A 68 -28.90 -20.67 -4.57
C TYR A 68 -28.01 -20.97 -3.36
N ARG A 69 -28.57 -21.61 -2.32
CA ARG A 69 -27.80 -22.05 -1.14
C ARG A 69 -26.64 -22.98 -1.53
N GLN A 70 -26.87 -23.93 -2.43
CA GLN A 70 -25.83 -24.82 -2.91
C GLN A 70 -24.71 -24.09 -3.68
N ARG A 71 -25.06 -23.08 -4.49
CA ARG A 71 -24.06 -22.24 -5.17
C ARG A 71 -23.22 -21.47 -4.18
N GLN A 72 -23.85 -20.89 -3.15
CA GLN A 72 -23.16 -20.13 -2.11
C GLN A 72 -22.15 -21.01 -1.36
N ILE A 73 -22.55 -22.21 -0.94
CA ILE A 73 -21.66 -23.18 -0.28
C ILE A 73 -20.49 -23.58 -1.19
N ARG A 74 -20.74 -23.82 -2.49
CA ARG A 74 -19.68 -24.16 -3.44
C ARG A 74 -18.68 -23.02 -3.59
N THR A 75 -19.15 -21.77 -3.75
CA THR A 75 -18.26 -20.61 -3.87
C THR A 75 -17.41 -20.43 -2.62
N GLU A 76 -18.00 -20.56 -1.43
CA GLU A 76 -17.28 -20.48 -0.16
C GLU A 76 -16.22 -21.58 -0.03
N SER A 77 -16.56 -22.82 -0.39
CA SER A 77 -15.60 -23.94 -0.42
C SER A 77 -14.45 -23.66 -1.38
N THR A 78 -14.73 -23.24 -2.61
CA THR A 78 -13.69 -22.94 -3.61
C THR A 78 -12.78 -21.80 -3.16
N LEU A 79 -13.33 -20.77 -2.49
CA LEU A 79 -12.53 -19.68 -1.94
C LEU A 79 -11.63 -20.17 -0.81
N ASN A 80 -12.14 -20.98 0.11
CA ASN A 80 -11.35 -21.54 1.20
C ASN A 80 -10.23 -22.45 0.67
N ASP A 81 -10.50 -23.29 -0.32
CA ASP A 81 -9.48 -24.12 -0.96
C ASP A 81 -8.39 -23.27 -1.62
N ALA A 82 -8.77 -22.17 -2.29
CA ALA A 82 -7.81 -21.23 -2.87
C ALA A 82 -6.96 -20.54 -1.80
N VAL A 83 -7.54 -20.12 -0.67
CA VAL A 83 -6.81 -19.51 0.45
C VAL A 83 -5.82 -20.50 1.06
N VAL A 84 -6.23 -21.75 1.29
CA VAL A 84 -5.35 -22.80 1.81
C VAL A 84 -4.19 -23.06 0.85
N LYS A 85 -4.47 -23.16 -0.45
CA LYS A 85 -3.45 -23.35 -1.49
C LYS A 85 -2.46 -22.18 -1.53
N LEU A 86 -2.94 -20.94 -1.52
CA LEU A 86 -2.09 -19.75 -1.54
C LEU A 86 -1.23 -19.65 -0.28
N LYS A 87 -1.77 -19.98 0.90
CA LYS A 87 -0.99 -20.03 2.15
C LYS A 87 0.12 -21.08 2.08
N ALA A 88 -0.19 -22.28 1.60
CA ALA A 88 0.81 -23.33 1.44
C ALA A 88 1.89 -22.95 0.41
N GLU A 89 1.52 -22.25 -0.66
CA GLU A 89 2.47 -21.74 -1.66
C GLU A 89 3.38 -20.66 -1.08
N VAL A 90 2.83 -19.72 -0.29
CA VAL A 90 3.64 -18.73 0.43
C VAL A 90 4.61 -19.42 1.39
N GLU A 91 4.15 -20.37 2.20
CA GLU A 91 5.03 -21.11 3.12
C GLU A 91 6.12 -21.91 2.37
N ASP A 92 5.79 -22.51 1.23
CA ASP A 92 6.75 -23.24 0.40
C ASP A 92 7.81 -22.31 -0.22
N LEU A 93 7.37 -21.16 -0.74
CA LEU A 93 8.27 -20.13 -1.27
C LEU A 93 9.16 -19.54 -0.17
N GLU A 94 8.62 -19.27 1.02
CA GLU A 94 9.40 -18.83 2.18
C GLU A 94 10.43 -19.89 2.61
N ARG A 95 10.06 -21.18 2.59
CA ARG A 95 10.97 -22.29 2.90
C ARG A 95 12.08 -22.40 1.86
N LYS A 96 11.74 -22.37 0.56
CA LYS A 96 12.72 -22.35 -0.54
C LYS A 96 13.67 -21.17 -0.42
N CYS A 97 13.16 -19.99 -0.08
CA CYS A 97 14.01 -18.83 0.21
C CYS A 97 14.97 -19.12 1.37
N LYS A 98 14.49 -19.67 2.50
CA LYS A 98 15.34 -20.02 3.66
C LYS A 98 16.37 -21.12 3.35
N ASP A 99 16.00 -22.13 2.57
CA ASP A 99 16.89 -23.24 2.21
C ASP A 99 17.94 -22.80 1.16
N SER A 100 17.58 -21.84 0.29
CA SER A 100 18.52 -21.20 -0.66
C SER A 100 19.50 -20.22 -0.01
N VAL A 101 19.36 -19.91 1.29
CA VAL A 101 20.32 -19.06 2.03
C VAL A 101 21.66 -19.79 2.24
N CYS A 102 21.76 -21.09 1.94
CA CYS A 102 23.04 -21.75 1.83
C CYS A 102 23.58 -21.62 0.40
N VAL A 103 24.69 -20.87 0.27
CA VAL A 103 25.53 -20.67 -0.94
C VAL A 103 25.14 -19.49 -1.85
N GLN A 104 25.20 -18.27 -1.30
CA GLN A 104 25.82 -17.15 -2.01
C GLN A 104 26.78 -16.44 -1.06
N THR A 105 28.07 -16.73 -1.20
CA THR A 105 29.15 -16.08 -0.45
C THR A 105 29.37 -14.62 -0.90
N THR A 106 28.84 -14.26 -2.06
CA THR A 106 28.85 -12.89 -2.60
C THR A 106 27.49 -12.21 -2.36
N PRO A 107 27.46 -11.05 -1.68
CA PRO A 107 26.21 -10.36 -1.41
C PRO A 107 25.58 -9.87 -2.73
N THR A 108 24.30 -10.19 -2.95
CA THR A 108 23.56 -9.70 -4.12
C THR A 108 23.38 -8.19 -4.03
N ILE A 109 23.24 -7.51 -5.17
CA ILE A 109 22.91 -6.07 -5.21
C ILE A 109 21.63 -5.73 -4.40
N TRP A 110 20.68 -6.65 -4.31
CA TRP A 110 19.45 -6.51 -3.51
C TRP A 110 19.73 -6.46 -2.02
N ALA A 111 20.58 -7.38 -1.53
CA ALA A 111 21.02 -7.42 -0.14
C ALA A 111 21.84 -6.16 0.20
N LEU A 112 22.74 -5.76 -0.70
CA LEU A 112 23.56 -4.56 -0.55
C LEU A 112 22.72 -3.28 -0.49
N ALA A 113 21.73 -3.14 -1.37
CA ALA A 113 20.83 -1.98 -1.36
C ALA A 113 20.00 -1.93 -0.07
N SER A 114 19.48 -3.08 0.39
CA SER A 114 18.74 -3.16 1.66
C SER A 114 19.62 -2.75 2.84
N GLU A 115 20.87 -3.25 2.87
CA GLU A 115 21.85 -2.92 3.90
C GLU A 115 22.30 -1.46 3.82
N TYR A 116 22.41 -0.88 2.62
CA TYR A 116 22.69 0.54 2.41
C TYR A 116 21.68 1.43 3.13
N PHE A 117 20.37 1.18 2.97
CA PHE A 117 19.34 1.95 3.66
C PHE A 117 19.36 1.74 5.18
N ARG A 118 19.66 0.52 5.64
CA ARG A 118 19.82 0.23 7.06
C ARG A 118 20.96 1.04 7.66
N GLN A 119 22.13 1.03 7.01
CA GLN A 119 23.31 1.79 7.43
C GLN A 119 23.06 3.29 7.35
N PHE A 120 22.36 3.78 6.33
CA PHE A 120 21.96 5.18 6.22
C PHE A 120 21.10 5.60 7.41
N ASN A 121 20.02 4.87 7.71
CA ASN A 121 19.12 5.17 8.82
C ASN A 121 19.84 5.12 10.18
N CYS A 122 20.74 4.14 10.37
CA CYS A 122 21.60 4.08 11.54
C CYS A 122 22.55 5.29 11.63
N TYR A 123 23.14 5.69 10.50
CA TYR A 123 24.05 6.83 10.43
C TYR A 123 23.34 8.14 10.78
N VAL A 124 22.22 8.47 10.14
CA VAL A 124 21.51 9.74 10.38
C VAL A 124 20.98 9.86 11.81
N SER A 125 20.69 8.73 12.46
CA SER A 125 20.30 8.68 13.87
C SER A 125 21.44 9.05 14.82
N SER A 126 22.70 8.78 14.44
CA SER A 126 23.87 9.10 15.27
C SER A 126 25.15 9.27 14.43
N PRO A 127 25.28 10.37 13.64
CA PRO A 127 26.34 10.53 12.64
C PRO A 127 27.76 10.43 13.21
N GLY A 128 27.99 11.01 14.39
CA GLY A 128 29.31 11.00 15.03
C GLY A 128 29.77 9.60 15.46
N LYS A 129 28.88 8.78 16.02
CA LYS A 129 29.22 7.41 16.46
C LYS A 129 29.31 6.44 15.28
N MET A 130 28.45 6.63 14.28
CA MET A 130 28.34 5.72 13.14
C MET A 130 29.28 6.06 11.98
N TYR A 131 29.99 7.20 12.02
CA TYR A 131 30.89 7.63 10.94
C TYR A 131 31.86 6.53 10.49
N LYS A 132 32.60 5.93 11.42
CA LYS A 132 33.60 4.89 11.08
C LYS A 132 32.96 3.65 10.48
N VAL A 133 31.79 3.26 10.99
CA VAL A 133 31.04 2.09 10.50
C VAL A 133 30.49 2.34 9.10
N ALA A 134 29.85 3.49 8.90
CA ALA A 134 29.28 3.89 7.60
C ALA A 134 30.36 4.09 6.54
N SER A 135 31.46 4.78 6.88
CA SER A 135 32.59 4.99 5.96
C SER A 135 33.21 3.64 5.55
N LYS A 136 33.53 2.77 6.52
CA LYS A 136 34.04 1.42 6.21
C LYS A 136 33.07 0.64 5.31
N PHE A 137 31.79 0.61 5.66
CA PHE A 137 30.77 -0.08 4.88
C PHE A 137 30.72 0.44 3.43
N LEU A 138 30.69 1.76 3.22
CA LEU A 138 30.64 2.34 1.88
C LEU A 138 31.92 2.02 1.07
N HIS A 139 33.10 2.02 1.69
CA HIS A 139 34.34 1.58 1.03
C HIS A 139 34.32 0.07 0.69
N ASP A 140 33.68 -0.73 1.52
CA ASP A 140 33.56 -2.18 1.30
C ASP A 140 32.59 -2.51 0.15
N ILE A 141 31.60 -1.66 -0.16
CA ILE A 141 30.58 -1.96 -1.18
C ILE A 141 30.71 -1.13 -2.47
N MET A 142 31.38 0.02 -2.43
CA MET A 142 31.50 0.93 -3.57
C MET A 142 32.88 0.84 -4.23
N ALA A 143 32.93 1.11 -5.54
CA ALA A 143 34.18 1.32 -6.23
C ALA A 143 34.83 2.64 -5.76
N PRO A 144 36.17 2.77 -5.71
CA PRO A 144 36.84 3.98 -5.25
C PRO A 144 36.44 5.26 -6.01
N ASN A 145 36.06 5.11 -7.28
CA ASN A 145 35.63 6.17 -8.20
C ASN A 145 34.11 6.16 -8.46
N VAL A 146 33.32 5.65 -7.51
CA VAL A 146 31.84 5.67 -7.59
C VAL A 146 31.35 7.09 -7.91
N MET A 147 30.42 7.20 -8.86
CA MET A 147 29.87 8.50 -9.27
C MET A 147 28.52 8.76 -8.61
N GLU A 148 28.37 9.93 -8.00
CA GLU A 148 27.10 10.49 -7.50
C GLU A 148 26.81 11.83 -8.19
N GLY A 149 26.11 11.76 -9.33
CA GLY A 149 25.93 12.93 -10.20
C GLY A 149 27.29 13.46 -10.67
N ALA A 150 27.68 14.65 -10.20
CA ALA A 150 28.98 15.26 -10.49
C ALA A 150 30.06 14.98 -9.43
N LEU A 151 29.71 14.34 -8.31
CA LEU A 151 30.64 14.00 -7.24
C LEU A 151 31.28 12.63 -7.50
N ILE A 152 32.56 12.50 -7.17
CA ILE A 152 33.34 11.28 -7.39
C ILE A 152 33.91 10.79 -6.06
N GLY A 153 33.72 9.50 -5.81
CA GLY A 153 34.36 8.75 -4.74
C GLY A 153 33.50 8.56 -3.50
N VAL A 154 33.92 7.60 -2.68
CA VAL A 154 33.19 7.14 -1.49
C VAL A 154 33.05 8.25 -0.44
N ASP A 155 34.08 9.07 -0.26
CA ASP A 155 34.07 10.18 0.70
C ASP A 155 33.00 11.22 0.38
N ALA A 156 32.69 11.41 -0.91
CA ALA A 156 31.61 12.30 -1.31
C ALA A 156 30.24 11.77 -0.87
N GLN A 157 30.04 10.44 -0.93
CA GLN A 157 28.81 9.80 -0.47
C GLN A 157 28.66 9.90 1.06
N VAL A 158 29.74 9.67 1.81
CA VAL A 158 29.77 9.83 3.27
C VAL A 158 29.45 11.28 3.65
N GLU A 159 30.02 12.25 2.91
CA GLU A 159 29.71 13.66 3.10
C GLU A 159 28.25 13.98 2.81
N ASN A 160 27.66 13.40 1.76
CA ASN A 160 26.25 13.61 1.45
C ASN A 160 25.35 13.14 2.62
N TRP A 161 25.64 11.97 3.18
CA TRP A 161 24.94 11.49 4.39
C TRP A 161 25.12 12.46 5.56
N ARG A 162 26.34 12.98 5.76
CA ARG A 162 26.65 13.97 6.79
C ARG A 162 25.86 15.26 6.62
N LEU A 163 25.75 15.78 5.39
CA LEU A 163 25.01 17.00 5.08
C LEU A 163 23.51 16.82 5.35
N LEU A 164 22.93 15.70 4.93
CA LEU A 164 21.52 15.38 5.23
C LEU A 164 21.28 15.36 6.75
N ALA A 165 22.13 14.67 7.51
CA ALA A 165 22.01 14.62 8.96
C ALA A 165 22.32 15.96 9.66
N LEU A 166 23.07 16.85 9.01
CA LEU A 166 23.32 18.22 9.48
C LEU A 166 22.14 19.16 9.18
N TYR A 167 21.41 18.93 8.09
CA TYR A 167 20.32 19.82 7.68
C TYR A 167 19.00 19.42 8.32
N PHE A 168 18.76 18.13 8.46
CA PHE A 168 17.47 17.62 8.93
C PHE A 168 17.64 16.85 10.24
N ASP A 169 16.61 16.97 11.08
CA ASP A 169 16.44 16.11 12.26
C ASP A 169 15.35 15.07 11.96
N GLU A 170 15.39 13.97 12.71
CA GLU A 170 14.42 12.87 12.59
C GLU A 170 14.28 12.34 11.16
N VAL A 171 15.41 12.26 10.44
CA VAL A 171 15.44 11.69 9.08
C VAL A 171 15.14 10.20 9.15
N HIS A 172 14.12 9.78 8.43
CA HIS A 172 13.79 8.38 8.26
C HIS A 172 13.55 8.06 6.79
N VAL A 173 14.24 7.04 6.27
CA VAL A 173 14.06 6.57 4.89
C VAL A 173 13.47 5.17 4.91
N ASP A 174 12.24 5.06 4.43
CA ASP A 174 11.58 3.79 4.18
C ASP A 174 11.92 3.26 2.79
N LEU A 175 12.49 2.07 2.72
CA LEU A 175 12.57 1.32 1.47
C LEU A 175 11.20 0.69 1.16
N LYS A 176 10.53 1.14 0.09
CA LYS A 176 9.22 0.62 -0.31
C LYS A 176 9.28 -0.50 -1.34
N GLY A 177 10.36 -0.54 -2.13
CA GLY A 177 10.54 -1.57 -3.13
C GLY A 177 11.87 -1.45 -3.83
N LEU A 178 12.29 -2.55 -4.43
CA LEU A 178 13.48 -2.65 -5.26
C LEU A 178 13.05 -3.19 -6.63
N THR A 179 13.55 -2.60 -7.70
CA THR A 179 13.30 -3.06 -9.08
C THR A 179 14.59 -3.00 -9.88
N MET A 180 14.73 -3.91 -10.85
CA MET A 180 15.90 -3.97 -11.72
C MET A 180 15.44 -3.88 -13.18
N PRO A 181 15.15 -2.67 -13.70
CA PRO A 181 14.58 -2.51 -15.03
C PRO A 181 15.58 -2.84 -16.15
N MET A 182 16.88 -2.80 -15.85
CA MET A 182 17.96 -3.10 -16.78
C MET A 182 19.03 -3.94 -16.07
N PRO A 183 19.85 -4.71 -16.82
CA PRO A 183 21.00 -5.38 -16.27
C PRO A 183 21.89 -4.40 -15.48
N ASN A 184 22.35 -4.82 -14.31
CA ASN A 184 23.27 -4.07 -13.45
C ASN A 184 22.77 -2.70 -12.99
N THR A 185 21.48 -2.40 -13.11
CA THR A 185 20.88 -1.16 -12.62
C THR A 185 19.73 -1.46 -11.68
N LEU A 186 19.96 -1.26 -10.38
CA LEU A 186 18.92 -1.41 -9.36
C LEU A 186 18.34 -0.05 -8.99
N ILE A 187 17.01 0.04 -8.94
CA ILE A 187 16.28 1.22 -8.48
C ILE A 187 15.55 0.86 -7.20
N ALA A 188 15.83 1.62 -6.15
CA ALA A 188 15.11 1.56 -4.89
C ALA A 188 14.07 2.67 -4.84
N THR A 189 12.80 2.32 -4.66
CA THR A 189 11.73 3.29 -4.38
C THR A 189 11.68 3.57 -2.89
N THR A 190 11.71 4.85 -2.51
CA THR A 190 11.81 5.26 -1.11
C THR A 190 10.73 6.27 -0.72
N VAL A 191 10.43 6.31 0.57
CA VAL A 191 9.68 7.41 1.20
C VAL A 191 10.53 7.97 2.33
N THR A 192 10.91 9.24 2.23
CA THR A 192 11.72 9.93 3.23
C THR A 192 10.84 10.85 4.05
N SER A 193 10.94 10.76 5.38
CA SER A 193 10.28 11.66 6.31
C SER A 193 11.31 12.51 7.05
N VAL A 194 11.05 13.80 7.19
CA VAL A 194 11.87 14.75 7.97
C VAL A 194 10.99 15.75 8.70
N ILE A 195 11.48 16.32 9.80
CA ILE A 195 10.84 17.46 10.46
C ILE A 195 11.69 18.71 10.20
N ILE A 196 11.05 19.80 9.77
CA ILE A 196 11.73 21.09 9.62
C ILE A 196 11.92 21.69 11.01
N THR A 197 13.15 21.68 11.51
CA THR A 197 13.50 22.27 12.80
C THR A 197 14.18 23.63 12.60
N ASN A 198 14.50 24.30 13.72
CA ASN A 198 15.37 25.48 13.67
C ASN A 198 16.69 25.15 12.97
N LYS A 199 17.28 23.98 13.23
CA LYS A 199 18.51 23.52 12.57
C LYS A 199 18.32 23.45 11.05
N THR A 200 17.18 22.94 10.57
CA THR A 200 16.84 22.94 9.14
C THR A 200 16.73 24.33 8.56
N LEU A 201 16.03 25.26 9.22
CA LEU A 201 15.96 26.64 8.73
C LEU A 201 17.35 27.29 8.65
N ARG A 202 18.19 27.08 9.67
CA ARG A 202 19.56 27.64 9.71
C ARG A 202 20.47 27.09 8.62
N HIS A 203 20.37 25.80 8.31
CA HIS A 203 21.31 25.14 7.41
C HIS A 203 20.78 24.99 5.98
N ALA A 204 19.52 24.62 5.80
CA ALA A 204 18.91 24.41 4.48
C ALA A 204 18.33 25.70 3.88
N PHE A 205 17.78 26.60 4.71
CA PHE A 205 17.09 27.82 4.26
C PHE A 205 17.59 29.10 4.96
N PRO A 206 18.92 29.36 5.01
CA PRO A 206 19.48 30.45 5.81
C PRO A 206 18.99 31.85 5.37
N HIS A 207 18.66 32.00 4.08
CA HIS A 207 18.16 33.24 3.46
C HIS A 207 16.74 33.61 3.91
N LEU A 208 16.01 32.72 4.59
CA LEU A 208 14.70 33.07 5.18
C LEU A 208 14.84 33.87 6.48
N ASN A 209 16.05 34.05 6.99
CA ASN A 209 16.35 35.02 8.03
C ASN A 209 16.89 36.31 7.40
N SER A 210 16.52 37.46 7.95
CA SER A 210 16.98 38.77 7.47
C SER A 210 18.50 38.98 7.53
N ASP A 211 19.25 38.14 8.25
CA ASP A 211 20.71 38.19 8.31
C ASP A 211 21.41 37.41 7.18
N ASP A 212 20.64 36.74 6.32
CA ASP A 212 21.09 35.84 5.24
C ASP A 212 22.07 34.74 5.72
N ALA A 213 22.19 34.55 7.04
CA ALA A 213 23.17 33.70 7.69
C ALA A 213 22.50 32.73 8.67
N GLY A 214 21.20 32.46 8.47
CA GLY A 214 20.44 31.52 9.28
C GLY A 214 20.33 31.96 10.74
N GLY A 215 20.19 33.26 11.01
CA GLY A 215 20.03 33.78 12.37
C GLY A 215 21.29 33.63 13.24
N THR A 216 22.48 33.49 12.64
CA THR A 216 23.76 33.40 13.37
C THR A 216 24.25 34.77 13.85
N LYS A 217 23.84 35.85 13.18
CA LYS A 217 24.21 37.23 13.53
C LYS A 217 23.10 37.98 14.29
N GLY A 218 22.03 37.26 14.66
CA GLY A 218 20.76 37.86 15.04
C GLY A 218 19.99 38.34 13.81
N GLY A 219 18.67 38.35 13.88
CA GLY A 219 17.83 38.70 12.73
C GLY A 219 16.41 38.19 12.91
N THR A 220 15.52 38.56 12.00
CA THR A 220 14.10 38.19 12.06
C THR A 220 13.81 37.13 11.01
N TRP A 221 13.16 36.05 11.44
CA TRP A 221 12.69 35.00 10.54
C TRP A 221 11.47 35.47 9.75
N SER A 222 11.43 35.15 8.46
CA SER A 222 10.28 35.46 7.60
C SER A 222 9.01 34.72 8.04
N SER A 223 7.87 35.18 7.53
CA SER A 223 6.59 34.48 7.69
C SER A 223 6.65 33.07 7.10
N LEU A 224 7.36 32.87 5.98
CA LEU A 224 7.57 31.56 5.36
C LEU A 224 8.36 30.62 6.27
N ALA A 225 9.47 31.09 6.86
CA ALA A 225 10.21 30.29 7.85
C ALA A 225 9.33 29.83 9.02
N SER A 226 8.47 30.74 9.52
CA SER A 226 7.54 30.43 10.61
C SER A 226 6.48 29.39 10.21
N ARG A 227 6.02 29.39 8.95
CA ARG A 227 5.08 28.39 8.42
C ARG A 227 5.73 27.01 8.23
N LEU A 228 7.01 26.99 7.88
CA LEU A 228 7.81 25.78 7.68
C LEU A 228 8.20 25.13 9.01
N LEU A 229 8.52 25.91 10.04
CA LEU A 229 9.00 25.41 11.33
C LEU A 229 8.04 24.40 11.97
N GLY A 230 8.58 23.27 12.44
CA GLY A 230 7.85 22.20 13.11
C GLY A 230 7.00 21.33 12.18
N ARG A 231 7.07 21.54 10.85
CA ARG A 231 6.30 20.74 9.88
C ARG A 231 7.03 19.47 9.50
N LYS A 232 6.28 18.37 9.42
CA LYS A 232 6.76 17.10 8.88
C LYS A 232 6.60 17.11 7.36
N LEU A 233 7.69 16.89 6.64
CA LEU A 233 7.67 16.64 5.20
C LEU A 233 7.78 15.14 4.94
N VAL A 234 6.96 14.64 4.02
CA VAL A 234 7.02 13.27 3.52
C VAL A 234 7.27 13.33 2.02
N MET A 235 8.41 12.81 1.59
CA MET A 235 8.95 12.96 0.25
C MET A 235 9.05 11.58 -0.40
N ARG A 236 8.49 11.45 -1.60
CA ARG A 236 8.67 10.23 -2.40
C ARG A 236 9.96 10.37 -3.19
N GLY A 237 10.73 9.29 -3.23
CA GLY A 237 12.04 9.32 -3.84
C GLY A 237 12.46 8.00 -4.47
N SER A 238 13.66 8.03 -5.02
CA SER A 238 14.32 6.86 -5.55
C SER A 238 15.82 6.96 -5.41
N VAL A 239 16.48 5.83 -5.16
CA VAL A 239 17.94 5.70 -5.22
C VAL A 239 18.31 4.69 -6.29
N PHE A 240 19.17 5.11 -7.21
CA PHE A 240 19.72 4.31 -8.29
C PHE A 240 21.07 3.76 -7.87
N PHE A 241 21.31 2.48 -8.15
CA PHE A 241 22.58 1.80 -7.96
C PHE A 241 23.02 1.20 -9.30
N GLY A 242 24.16 1.67 -9.80
CA GLY A 242 24.87 1.04 -10.91
C GLY A 242 25.87 0.03 -10.36
N TRP A 243 25.74 -1.22 -10.80
CA TRP A 243 26.57 -2.34 -10.39
C TRP A 243 27.65 -2.66 -11.42
N ASP A 244 28.82 -3.04 -10.96
CA ASP A 244 29.79 -3.75 -11.77
C ASP A 244 29.90 -5.19 -11.28
N SER A 245 29.38 -6.12 -12.08
CA SER A 245 29.39 -7.55 -11.79
C SER A 245 30.79 -8.17 -11.89
N SER A 246 31.77 -7.47 -12.46
CA SER A 246 33.14 -7.98 -12.53
C SER A 246 33.95 -7.69 -11.27
N SER A 247 33.67 -6.58 -10.60
CA SER A 247 34.33 -6.17 -9.35
C SER A 247 33.49 -6.41 -8.10
N ASP A 248 32.21 -6.80 -8.26
CA ASP A 248 31.21 -6.88 -7.19
C ASP A 248 31.12 -5.57 -6.38
N LYS A 249 31.10 -4.44 -7.09
CA LYS A 249 31.04 -3.10 -6.51
C LYS A 249 29.94 -2.23 -7.12
N VAL A 250 29.45 -1.31 -6.30
CA VAL A 250 28.63 -0.19 -6.78
C VAL A 250 29.52 0.87 -7.42
N VAL A 251 29.31 1.13 -8.70
CA VAL A 251 30.07 2.11 -9.50
C VAL A 251 29.32 3.42 -9.71
N ARG A 252 27.99 3.44 -9.47
CA ARG A 252 27.17 4.66 -9.51
C ARG A 252 26.12 4.62 -8.41
N VAL A 253 25.92 5.75 -7.74
CA VAL A 253 24.78 5.96 -6.83
C VAL A 253 24.14 7.29 -7.16
N TYR A 254 22.82 7.35 -7.25
CA TYR A 254 22.13 8.62 -7.44
C TYR A 254 20.83 8.62 -6.66
N SER A 255 20.60 9.63 -5.83
CA SER A 255 19.42 9.76 -4.99
C SER A 255 18.62 11.01 -5.37
N GLN A 256 17.29 10.88 -5.39
CA GLN A 256 16.37 12.00 -5.55
C GLN A 256 15.14 11.79 -4.65
N ALA A 257 14.60 12.88 -4.11
CA ALA A 257 13.33 12.87 -3.40
C ALA A 257 12.56 14.19 -3.63
N ASP A 258 11.26 14.09 -3.91
CA ASP A 258 10.41 15.24 -4.24
C ASP A 258 10.07 16.06 -2.98
N MET A 259 10.75 17.21 -2.82
CA MET A 259 10.40 18.22 -1.82
C MET A 259 9.33 19.19 -2.29
N VAL A 260 9.13 19.36 -3.60
CA VAL A 260 8.21 20.36 -4.16
C VAL A 260 6.77 20.04 -3.77
N THR A 261 6.34 18.80 -3.95
CA THR A 261 4.96 18.39 -3.65
C THR A 261 4.56 18.64 -2.19
N PRO A 262 5.32 18.19 -1.16
CA PRO A 262 4.96 18.47 0.22
C PRO A 262 5.09 19.96 0.58
N MET A 263 6.04 20.69 -0.02
CA MET A 263 6.18 22.13 0.19
C MET A 263 5.02 22.93 -0.41
N LEU A 264 4.57 22.56 -1.61
CA LEU A 264 3.40 23.16 -2.26
C LEU A 264 2.13 22.92 -1.46
N THR A 265 1.97 21.70 -0.91
CA THR A 265 0.85 21.37 -0.02
C THR A 265 0.86 22.24 1.24
N LEU A 266 2.04 22.53 1.78
CA LEU A 266 2.22 23.32 3.00
C LEU A 266 2.06 24.84 2.78
N LEU A 267 2.60 25.34 1.66
CA LEU A 267 2.65 26.78 1.35
C LEU A 267 1.43 27.26 0.55
N GLY A 268 0.76 26.36 -0.18
CA GLY A 268 -0.50 26.62 -0.88
C GLY A 268 -0.36 27.33 -2.22
N ASN A 269 0.86 27.72 -2.63
CA ASN A 269 1.12 28.33 -3.93
C ASN A 269 2.58 28.09 -4.36
N LEU A 270 2.83 28.19 -5.67
CA LEU A 270 4.15 27.91 -6.26
C LEU A 270 5.14 29.07 -6.12
N GLU A 271 4.65 30.32 -5.96
CA GLU A 271 5.50 31.51 -5.78
C GLU A 271 6.30 31.41 -4.48
N ASP A 272 5.64 31.09 -3.37
CA ASP A 272 6.27 30.84 -2.08
C ASP A 272 7.24 29.66 -2.13
N VAL A 273 6.88 28.57 -2.84
CA VAL A 273 7.76 27.40 -3.00
C VAL A 273 9.02 27.78 -3.78
N SER A 274 8.86 28.49 -4.89
CA SER A 274 9.98 28.99 -5.70
C SER A 274 10.89 29.90 -4.87
N PHE A 275 10.31 30.82 -4.10
CA PHE A 275 11.06 31.72 -3.22
C PHE A 275 11.86 30.95 -2.16
N VAL A 276 11.26 29.94 -1.52
CA VAL A 276 11.94 29.12 -0.51
C VAL A 276 13.14 28.36 -1.10
N PHE A 277 13.08 27.95 -2.38
CA PHE A 277 14.18 27.22 -3.02
C PHE A 277 15.22 28.11 -3.72
N ASP A 278 14.95 29.38 -4.00
CA ASP A 278 15.81 30.29 -4.78
C ASP A 278 17.26 30.36 -4.25
N LYS A 279 17.40 30.60 -2.94
CA LYS A 279 18.71 30.68 -2.25
C LYS A 279 18.87 29.56 -1.22
N ALA A 280 18.11 28.48 -1.38
CA ALA A 280 18.23 27.33 -0.50
C ALA A 280 19.56 26.61 -0.71
N ARG A 281 20.07 26.03 0.37
CA ARG A 281 21.22 25.11 0.33
C ARG A 281 20.76 23.66 0.10
N VAL A 282 19.45 23.42 0.02
CA VAL A 282 18.86 22.15 -0.40
C VAL A 282 18.13 22.35 -1.72
N THR A 283 18.23 21.38 -2.64
CA THR A 283 17.51 21.43 -3.92
C THR A 283 16.08 20.89 -3.79
N PRO A 284 15.20 21.17 -4.77
CA PRO A 284 13.87 20.56 -4.86
C PRO A 284 13.86 19.02 -4.83
N GLU A 285 14.96 18.38 -5.25
CA GLU A 285 15.18 16.93 -5.24
C GLU A 285 15.79 16.40 -3.92
N CYS A 286 15.81 17.23 -2.87
CA CYS A 286 16.35 16.92 -1.54
C CYS A 286 17.88 16.67 -1.51
N SER A 287 18.64 17.25 -2.44
CA SER A 287 20.10 17.21 -2.40
C SER A 287 20.67 18.40 -1.62
N CYS A 288 21.61 18.14 -0.70
CA CYS A 288 22.20 19.18 0.14
C CYS A 288 23.53 19.68 -0.44
N LYS A 289 23.66 21.00 -0.62
CA LYS A 289 24.88 21.65 -1.09
C LYS A 289 25.76 22.06 0.09
N ARG A 290 27.08 21.93 -0.05
CA ARG A 290 28.04 22.48 0.93
C ARG A 290 27.89 24.00 1.02
N SER A 291 28.05 24.55 2.22
CA SER A 291 28.26 25.99 2.38
C SER A 291 29.60 26.36 1.76
N ILE A 292 29.59 27.13 0.68
CA ILE A 292 30.78 27.85 0.24
C ILE A 292 31.05 28.89 1.33
N ARG A 293 32.21 28.82 1.97
CA ARG A 293 32.67 29.81 2.95
C ARG A 293 33.15 31.05 2.23
#